data_AF-A0A840BJ41-F1
#
_entry.id   AF-A0A840BJ41-F1
#
_cell.length_a   1.000
_cell.length_b   1.000
_cell.length_c   1.000
_cell.angle_alpha   90.00
_cell.angle_beta   90.00
_cell.angle_gamma   90.00
#
_symmetry.space_group_name_H-M   'P 1'
#
loop_
_entity.id
_entity.type
_entity.pdbx_description
1 polymer ?
#
loop_
_entity_poly.entity_id
_entity_poly.type
_entity_poly.pdbx_seq_one_letter_code
_entity_poly.pdbx_strand_id
1 'polypeptide(L)'
;MKVIVAAIAAIGSVAASASVTTLDGKGFDVSYDSSKFAAGSISLSSDRSSLLFDTDALSVIARKGDSDDAFDALKFSLTLDSGYAFKSLELSQSGTYSLIKKNSEVFASLTSGISVPGAHKGSVVKADVFSKDGVKSGSDVWSIGSTYTLTGTKYANAPKINFWAESLLYADAANKGFASIAARDYSLQVITAAVPEPDQWALMLAGIGMVGAIARRRTTRS
;
A
#
# COMPACT_ATOMS: atom_id res chain seq x y z
N MET A 1 27.41 46.94 47.31
CA MET A 1 26.92 45.54 47.28
C MET A 1 25.84 45.43 46.21
N LYS A 2 26.13 44.77 45.09
CA LYS A 2 25.18 44.06 44.21
C LYS A 2 25.97 43.55 42.99
N VAL A 3 26.36 42.28 43.06
CA VAL A 3 26.88 41.52 41.93
C VAL A 3 25.65 41.02 41.15
N ILE A 4 25.55 41.37 39.87
CA ILE A 4 24.53 40.81 38.97
C ILE A 4 25.20 39.69 38.19
N VAL A 5 24.85 38.45 38.54
CA VAL A 5 25.23 37.24 37.79
C VAL A 5 24.15 37.02 36.74
N ALA A 6 24.51 37.12 35.46
CA ALA A 6 23.64 36.73 34.35
C ALA A 6 23.93 35.26 34.00
N ALA A 7 22.98 34.37 34.28
CA ALA A 7 23.02 32.99 33.81
C ALA A 7 22.39 32.93 32.40
N ILE A 8 23.21 32.62 31.40
CA ILE A 8 22.78 32.35 30.03
C ILE A 8 22.27 30.91 30.00
N ALA A 9 20.96 30.73 29.90
CA ALA A 9 20.34 29.42 29.65
C ALA A 9 20.41 29.11 28.15
N ALA A 10 21.31 28.21 27.77
CA ALA A 10 21.32 27.61 26.44
C ALA A 10 20.18 26.58 26.36
N ILE A 11 19.05 26.97 25.77
CA ILE A 11 17.97 26.03 25.41
C ILE A 11 18.46 25.25 24.18
N GLY A 12 19.00 24.05 24.41
CA GLY A 12 19.30 23.11 23.35
C GLY A 12 17.99 22.66 22.70
N SER A 13 17.79 23.02 21.44
CA SER A 13 16.70 22.46 20.62
C SER A 13 16.94 20.97 20.43
N VAL A 14 16.24 20.13 21.20
CA VAL A 14 16.14 18.69 20.92
C VAL A 14 15.39 18.57 19.60
N ALA A 15 16.11 18.21 18.53
CA ALA A 15 15.47 17.84 17.28
C ALA A 15 14.58 16.63 17.54
N ALA A 16 13.26 16.82 17.43
CA ALA A 16 12.30 15.73 17.49
C ALA A 16 12.66 14.74 16.38
N SER A 17 13.21 13.59 16.77
CA SER A 17 13.49 12.51 15.82
C SER A 17 12.16 11.96 15.34
N ALA A 18 11.96 11.95 14.03
CA ALA A 18 10.78 11.36 13.41
C ALA A 18 10.60 9.92 13.91
N SER A 19 9.42 9.61 14.44
CA SER A 19 9.12 8.27 14.96
C SER A 19 8.69 7.36 13.82
N VAL A 20 9.51 6.35 13.55
CA VAL A 20 9.12 5.24 12.67
C VAL A 20 8.09 4.40 13.41
N THR A 21 6.91 4.26 12.82
CA THR A 21 5.86 3.39 13.34
C THR A 21 5.94 2.05 12.63
N THR A 22 5.85 0.97 13.41
CA THR A 22 5.79 -0.40 12.88
C THR A 22 4.44 -1.04 13.22
N LEU A 23 3.80 -1.63 12.23
CA LEU A 23 2.57 -2.42 12.38
C LEU A 23 2.88 -3.87 12.02
N ASP A 24 2.55 -4.79 12.92
CA ASP A 24 2.74 -6.23 12.72
C ASP A 24 1.50 -6.80 11.99
N GLY A 25 1.69 -7.27 10.76
CA GLY A 25 0.67 -7.86 9.90
C GLY A 25 0.64 -9.38 9.99
N LYS A 26 -0.04 -10.04 9.04
CA LYS A 26 -0.07 -11.50 8.97
C LYS A 26 1.04 -12.02 8.03
N GLY A 27 2.20 -12.33 8.59
CA GLY A 27 3.36 -12.81 7.83
C GLY A 27 4.22 -11.67 7.25
N PHE A 28 4.02 -10.44 7.71
CA PHE A 28 4.78 -9.27 7.30
C PHE A 28 4.68 -8.15 8.35
N ASP A 29 5.68 -7.29 8.42
CA ASP A 29 5.65 -6.02 9.15
C ASP A 29 5.54 -4.84 8.19
N VAL A 30 4.87 -3.78 8.61
CA VAL A 30 4.82 -2.48 7.91
C VAL A 30 5.61 -1.46 8.70
N SER A 31 6.49 -0.72 8.03
CA SER A 31 7.22 0.38 8.65
C SER A 31 7.03 1.66 7.84
N TYR A 32 6.64 2.75 8.51
CA TYR A 32 6.42 4.05 7.89
C TYR A 32 6.87 5.20 8.79
N ASP A 33 7.18 6.33 8.16
CA ASP A 33 7.51 7.58 8.86
C ASP A 33 6.22 8.40 8.98
N SER A 34 5.64 8.41 10.18
CA SER A 34 4.38 9.12 10.46
C SER A 34 4.46 10.62 10.21
N SER A 35 5.65 11.22 10.27
CA SER A 35 5.85 12.65 9.99
C SER A 35 5.83 12.98 8.50
N LYS A 36 6.00 11.98 7.63
CA LYS A 36 6.05 12.12 6.17
C LYS A 36 4.85 11.52 5.47
N PHE A 37 3.92 10.97 6.23
CA PHE A 37 2.73 10.33 5.71
C PHE A 37 1.63 11.40 5.60
N ALA A 38 1.47 11.97 4.41
CA ALA A 38 0.49 13.03 4.15
C ALA A 38 -0.96 12.50 4.22
N ALA A 39 -1.14 11.23 3.91
CA ALA A 39 -2.38 10.50 3.82
C ALA A 39 -3.01 10.08 5.16
N GLY A 40 -2.69 10.78 6.26
CA GLY A 40 -3.26 10.52 7.58
C GLY A 40 -2.63 9.37 8.37
N SER A 41 -3.41 8.38 8.77
CA SER A 41 -2.92 7.25 9.58
C SER A 41 -3.00 5.91 8.82
N ILE A 42 -2.08 4.99 9.11
CA ILE A 42 -2.16 3.61 8.63
C ILE A 42 -2.66 2.72 9.76
N SER A 43 -3.66 1.91 9.49
CA SER A 43 -4.13 0.85 10.38
C SER A 43 -4.15 -0.49 9.66
N LEU A 44 -4.31 -1.57 10.42
CA LEU A 44 -4.50 -2.92 9.88
C LEU A 44 -5.98 -3.31 9.97
N SER A 45 -6.44 -4.06 8.98
CA SER A 45 -7.72 -4.76 9.03
C SER A 45 -7.76 -5.73 10.22
N SER A 46 -8.97 -6.16 10.59
CA SER A 46 -9.18 -7.08 11.72
C SER A 46 -8.47 -8.43 11.56
N ASP A 47 -8.30 -8.91 10.33
CA ASP A 47 -7.55 -10.12 9.99
C ASP A 47 -6.04 -9.89 9.77
N ARG A 48 -5.59 -8.63 9.91
CA ARG A 48 -4.21 -8.15 9.75
C ARG A 48 -3.58 -8.45 8.38
N SER A 49 -4.41 -8.70 7.36
CA SER A 49 -3.94 -8.95 5.98
C SER A 49 -3.91 -7.69 5.13
N SER A 50 -4.63 -6.64 5.54
CA SER A 50 -4.80 -5.42 4.75
C SER A 50 -4.41 -4.19 5.55
N LEU A 51 -3.74 -3.25 4.89
CA LEU A 51 -3.54 -1.90 5.38
C LEU A 51 -4.73 -1.06 4.97
N LEU A 52 -5.27 -0.32 5.93
CA LEU A 52 -6.32 0.66 5.74
C LEU A 52 -5.73 2.04 5.96
N PHE A 53 -5.91 2.91 4.98
CA PHE A 53 -5.38 4.26 5.02
C PHE A 53 -6.50 5.23 5.35
N ASP A 54 -6.29 6.01 6.40
CA ASP A 54 -7.18 7.09 6.79
C ASP A 54 -6.86 8.34 5.98
N THR A 55 -7.22 8.33 4.70
CA THR A 55 -7.11 9.52 3.86
C THR A 55 -8.26 10.43 4.21
N ASP A 56 -8.13 11.22 5.28
CA ASP A 56 -9.10 12.26 5.66
C ASP A 56 -9.57 12.97 4.37
N ALA A 57 -10.80 12.65 3.96
CA ALA A 57 -11.22 12.45 2.58
C ALA A 57 -10.54 13.32 1.51
N LEU A 58 -9.54 12.76 0.81
CA LEU A 58 -9.00 13.30 -0.44
C LEU A 58 -10.18 13.63 -1.37
N SER A 59 -10.43 14.91 -1.61
CA SER A 59 -11.62 15.34 -2.33
C SER A 59 -11.40 16.67 -3.04
N VAL A 60 -12.15 16.84 -4.12
CA VAL A 60 -12.07 17.98 -5.02
C VAL A 60 -13.47 18.44 -5.35
N ILE A 61 -13.68 19.75 -5.42
CA ILE A 61 -14.95 20.36 -5.82
C ILE A 61 -14.69 21.50 -6.80
N ALA A 62 -15.15 21.34 -8.03
CA ALA A 62 -15.15 22.37 -9.05
C ALA A 62 -16.56 22.95 -9.25
N ARG A 63 -16.65 24.25 -9.54
CA ARG A 63 -17.93 24.98 -9.73
C ARG A 63 -17.85 25.98 -10.86
N LYS A 64 -18.94 26.12 -11.61
CA LYS A 64 -19.18 27.29 -12.50
C LYS A 64 -18.07 27.53 -13.55
N GLY A 65 -17.66 26.50 -14.30
CA GLY A 65 -16.64 26.65 -15.34
C GLY A 65 -15.21 26.56 -14.82
N ASP A 66 -15.03 26.09 -13.58
CA ASP A 66 -13.73 25.96 -12.92
C ASP A 66 -13.26 24.51 -12.94
N SER A 67 -11.98 24.31 -12.66
CA SER A 67 -11.35 23.01 -12.50
C SER A 67 -10.44 23.00 -11.28
N ASP A 68 -10.36 21.87 -10.59
CA ASP A 68 -9.53 21.72 -9.40
C ASP A 68 -8.96 20.29 -9.33
N ASP A 69 -7.91 20.11 -8.55
CA ASP A 69 -7.25 18.82 -8.35
C ASP A 69 -6.76 18.63 -6.91
N ALA A 70 -6.68 17.37 -6.49
CA ALA A 70 -6.08 17.00 -5.22
C ALA A 70 -5.21 15.77 -5.39
N PHE A 71 -4.08 15.79 -4.69
CA PHE A 71 -3.05 14.77 -4.78
C PHE A 71 -2.71 14.24 -3.39
N ASP A 72 -2.49 12.93 -3.31
CA ASP A 72 -1.97 12.28 -2.12
C ASP A 72 -0.95 11.20 -2.48
N ALA A 73 0.01 10.95 -1.58
CA ALA A 73 1.06 9.98 -1.78
C ALA A 73 1.33 9.14 -0.54
N LEU A 74 1.33 7.82 -0.75
CA LEU A 74 1.68 6.80 0.23
C LEU A 74 3.10 6.30 0.00
N LYS A 75 3.89 6.21 1.07
CA LYS A 75 5.21 5.57 1.04
C LYS A 75 5.46 4.82 2.34
N PHE A 76 5.74 3.52 2.23
CA PHE A 76 6.08 2.68 3.38
C PHE A 76 6.91 1.47 2.93
N SER A 77 7.45 0.75 3.90
CA SER A 77 8.13 -0.51 3.67
C SER A 77 7.30 -1.67 4.22
N LEU A 78 7.34 -2.80 3.51
CA LEU A 78 6.87 -4.09 3.97
C LEU A 78 8.09 -4.98 4.20
N THR A 79 8.18 -5.62 5.36
CA THR A 79 9.21 -6.60 5.70
C THR A 79 8.54 -7.96 5.84
N LEU A 80 9.07 -8.99 5.20
CA LEU A 80 8.54 -10.35 5.32
C LEU A 80 8.97 -10.98 6.64
N ASP A 81 8.05 -11.70 7.28
CA ASP A 81 8.39 -12.54 8.42
C ASP A 81 9.21 -13.75 7.96
N SER A 82 10.01 -14.29 8.89
CA SER A 82 10.76 -15.52 8.63
C SER A 82 9.80 -16.66 8.27
N GLY A 83 10.14 -17.42 7.23
CA GLY A 83 9.32 -18.53 6.75
C GLY A 83 8.11 -18.09 5.92
N TYR A 84 8.02 -16.84 5.48
CA TYR A 84 7.00 -16.37 4.54
C TYR A 84 7.62 -15.86 3.22
N ALA A 85 6.79 -15.79 2.19
CA ALA A 85 7.08 -15.17 0.91
C ALA A 85 5.87 -14.34 0.43
N PHE A 86 6.13 -13.26 -0.31
CA PHE A 86 5.10 -12.45 -0.95
C PHE A 86 4.48 -13.22 -2.11
N LYS A 87 3.15 -13.31 -2.14
CA LYS A 87 2.39 -13.82 -3.27
C LYS A 87 1.89 -12.70 -4.17
N SER A 88 1.18 -11.74 -3.58
CA SER A 88 0.66 -10.58 -4.28
C SER A 88 0.41 -9.40 -3.34
N LEU A 89 0.34 -8.21 -3.93
CA LEU A 89 -0.18 -7.01 -3.28
C LEU A 89 -1.38 -6.50 -4.08
N GLU A 90 -2.48 -6.19 -3.41
CA GLU A 90 -3.70 -5.71 -4.06
C GLU A 90 -4.06 -4.35 -3.49
N LEU A 91 -3.86 -3.32 -4.31
CA LEU A 91 -4.17 -1.94 -3.97
C LEU A 91 -5.56 -1.61 -4.49
N SER A 92 -6.39 -0.99 -3.67
CA SER A 92 -7.69 -0.50 -4.09
C SER A 92 -7.95 0.90 -3.52
N GLN A 93 -8.61 1.73 -4.32
CA GLN A 93 -9.13 3.01 -3.91
C GLN A 93 -10.56 3.13 -4.43
N SER A 94 -11.49 3.57 -3.57
CA SER A 94 -12.88 3.81 -3.96
C SER A 94 -13.40 5.10 -3.34
N GLY A 95 -14.50 5.58 -3.89
CA GLY A 95 -15.12 6.79 -3.41
C GLY A 95 -16.42 7.11 -4.11
N THR A 96 -16.79 8.38 -4.05
CA THR A 96 -18.02 8.90 -4.65
C THR A 96 -17.73 10.08 -5.54
N TYR A 97 -18.57 10.29 -6.56
CA TYR A 97 -18.56 11.51 -7.34
C TYR A 97 -19.97 12.08 -7.52
N SER A 98 -20.03 13.35 -7.91
CA SER A 98 -21.27 14.03 -8.30
C SER A 98 -21.00 15.02 -9.42
N LEU A 99 -21.83 14.98 -10.46
CA LEU A 99 -21.76 15.82 -11.65
C LEU A 99 -23.11 16.47 -11.90
N ILE A 100 -23.13 17.80 -11.97
CA ILE A 100 -24.29 18.56 -12.42
C ILE A 100 -23.96 19.22 -13.76
N LYS A 101 -24.89 19.07 -14.70
CA LYS A 101 -24.84 19.44 -16.13
C LYS A 101 -24.04 18.49 -17.03
N LYS A 102 -24.48 18.45 -18.28
CA LYS A 102 -23.75 17.84 -19.41
C LYS A 102 -22.45 18.63 -19.61
N ASN A 103 -21.33 17.91 -19.79
CA ASN A 103 -19.95 18.42 -19.95
C ASN A 103 -19.19 18.77 -18.66
N SER A 104 -19.71 18.46 -17.47
CA SER A 104 -18.87 18.41 -16.26
C SER A 104 -18.17 17.05 -16.19
N GLU A 105 -16.95 17.02 -15.69
CA GLU A 105 -16.08 15.85 -15.65
C GLU A 105 -15.42 15.69 -14.28
N VAL A 106 -15.13 14.44 -13.92
CA VAL A 106 -14.29 14.08 -12.78
C VAL A 106 -13.37 12.96 -13.22
N PHE A 107 -12.21 12.88 -12.61
CA PHE A 107 -11.22 11.85 -12.91
C PHE A 107 -10.52 11.41 -11.62
N ALA A 108 -10.25 10.11 -11.52
CA ALA A 108 -9.42 9.53 -10.49
C ALA A 108 -8.31 8.71 -11.14
N SER A 109 -7.07 8.92 -10.68
CA SER A 109 -5.92 8.11 -11.05
C SER A 109 -5.26 7.54 -9.81
N LEU A 110 -4.79 6.31 -9.95
CA LEU A 110 -3.94 5.66 -8.97
C LEU A 110 -2.72 5.13 -9.69
N THR A 111 -1.57 5.67 -9.31
CA THR A 111 -0.27 5.23 -9.78
C THR A 111 0.47 4.60 -8.63
N SER A 112 1.01 3.40 -8.81
CA SER A 112 1.78 2.76 -7.74
C SER A 112 2.98 1.99 -8.28
N GLY A 113 3.83 1.55 -7.36
CA GLY A 113 4.96 0.70 -7.69
C GLY A 113 5.66 0.13 -6.47
N ILE A 114 6.57 -0.80 -6.76
CA ILE A 114 7.35 -1.53 -5.76
C ILE A 114 8.83 -1.37 -6.09
N SER A 115 9.65 -1.23 -5.06
CA SER A 115 11.10 -1.31 -5.20
C SER A 115 11.70 -2.17 -4.10
N VAL A 116 12.77 -2.89 -4.41
CA VAL A 116 13.54 -3.64 -3.41
C VAL A 116 14.80 -2.86 -3.11
N PRO A 117 15.18 -2.65 -1.83
CA PRO A 117 16.44 -2.01 -1.49
C PRO A 117 17.61 -2.66 -2.24
N GLY A 118 18.37 -1.88 -3.01
CA GLY A 118 19.49 -2.36 -3.82
C GLY A 118 19.14 -2.87 -5.24
N ALA A 119 17.88 -2.83 -5.67
CA ALA A 119 17.45 -3.18 -7.03
C ALA A 119 16.91 -1.97 -7.82
N HIS A 120 16.97 -2.03 -9.16
CA HIS A 120 16.33 -1.03 -10.02
C HIS A 120 14.80 -0.99 -9.81
N LYS A 121 14.23 0.23 -9.82
CA LYS A 121 12.79 0.49 -9.63
C LYS A 121 11.95 -0.30 -10.66
N GLY A 122 10.97 -1.07 -10.19
CA GLY A 122 10.05 -1.82 -11.05
C GLY A 122 8.73 -1.08 -11.30
N SER A 123 8.23 -1.24 -12.53
CA SER A 123 6.99 -0.78 -13.19
C SER A 123 5.98 0.12 -12.45
N VAL A 124 5.59 1.16 -13.18
CA VAL A 124 4.42 2.01 -13.01
C VAL A 124 3.17 1.22 -13.40
N VAL A 125 2.22 1.01 -12.49
CA VAL A 125 0.85 0.62 -12.86
C VAL A 125 0.01 1.89 -12.92
N LYS A 126 -0.49 2.25 -14.10
CA LYS A 126 -1.50 3.30 -14.26
C LYS A 126 -2.87 2.66 -14.21
N ALA A 127 -3.70 3.03 -13.24
CA ALA A 127 -5.13 2.83 -13.31
C ALA A 127 -5.78 4.14 -13.78
N ASP A 128 -6.38 4.13 -14.97
CA ASP A 128 -7.30 5.17 -15.45
C ASP A 128 -8.73 4.69 -15.22
N VAL A 129 -9.67 5.56 -14.80
CA VAL A 129 -10.95 5.62 -15.55
C VAL A 129 -11.70 6.97 -15.45
N PHE A 130 -12.24 7.32 -16.62
CA PHE A 130 -13.25 8.31 -17.04
C PHE A 130 -12.84 9.79 -17.08
N SER A 131 -12.57 10.29 -18.28
CA SER A 131 -13.36 11.39 -18.80
C SER A 131 -13.55 11.20 -20.31
N LYS A 132 -14.63 11.82 -20.81
CA LYS A 132 -15.10 11.87 -22.21
C LYS A 132 -16.03 10.74 -22.67
N ASP A 133 -17.31 11.13 -22.76
CA ASP A 133 -18.48 10.44 -23.33
C ASP A 133 -19.09 9.28 -22.51
N GLY A 134 -20.02 9.60 -21.60
CA GLY A 134 -20.98 8.59 -21.12
C GLY A 134 -21.61 8.80 -19.74
N VAL A 135 -20.98 9.59 -18.85
CA VAL A 135 -21.56 9.83 -17.52
C VAL A 135 -22.69 10.85 -17.63
N LYS A 136 -23.93 10.38 -17.47
CA LYS A 136 -25.10 11.25 -17.30
C LYS A 136 -24.90 12.05 -16.02
N SER A 137 -25.28 13.34 -16.00
CA SER A 137 -25.33 14.12 -14.75
C SER A 137 -26.00 13.29 -13.64
N GLY A 138 -25.42 13.29 -12.45
CA GLY A 138 -25.80 12.38 -11.37
C GLY A 138 -24.65 12.18 -10.38
N SER A 139 -24.89 11.30 -9.41
CA SER A 139 -23.91 10.90 -8.40
C SER A 139 -23.79 9.38 -8.41
N ASP A 140 -22.58 8.85 -8.26
CA ASP A 140 -22.32 7.42 -8.17
C ASP A 140 -21.06 7.13 -7.36
N VAL A 141 -20.79 5.85 -7.14
CA VAL A 141 -19.54 5.34 -6.58
C VAL A 141 -18.53 5.07 -7.69
N TRP A 142 -17.25 5.17 -7.36
CA TRP A 142 -16.15 4.78 -8.23
C TRP A 142 -15.19 3.87 -7.46
N SER A 143 -14.46 3.02 -8.19
CA SER A 143 -13.40 2.20 -7.64
C SER A 143 -12.34 1.93 -8.69
N ILE A 144 -11.08 2.00 -8.28
CA ILE A 144 -9.88 1.69 -9.07
C ILE A 144 -8.97 0.80 -8.22
N GLY A 145 -8.16 -0.02 -8.88
CA GLY A 145 -7.25 -0.90 -8.17
C GLY A 145 -6.17 -1.48 -9.07
N SER A 146 -5.18 -2.09 -8.44
CA SER A 146 -4.07 -2.74 -9.11
C SER A 146 -3.61 -3.95 -8.33
N THR A 147 -3.27 -5.03 -9.04
CA THR A 147 -2.70 -6.24 -8.46
C THR A 147 -1.26 -6.41 -8.91
N TYR A 148 -0.37 -6.61 -7.94
CA TYR A 148 1.03 -6.96 -8.16
C TYR A 148 1.24 -8.43 -7.85
N THR A 149 1.32 -9.28 -8.87
CA THR A 149 1.68 -10.69 -8.68
C THR A 149 3.19 -10.82 -8.51
N LEU A 150 3.61 -11.28 -7.33
CA LEU A 150 5.03 -11.42 -6.96
C LEU A 150 5.51 -12.86 -7.04
N THR A 151 4.60 -13.83 -7.03
CA THR A 151 4.92 -15.26 -7.19
C THR A 151 5.76 -15.51 -8.45
N GLY A 152 6.84 -16.28 -8.32
CA GLY A 152 7.73 -16.60 -9.44
C GLY A 152 8.65 -15.46 -9.89
N THR A 153 8.54 -14.28 -9.27
CA THR A 153 9.47 -13.17 -9.50
C THR A 153 10.63 -13.21 -8.51
N LYS A 154 11.72 -12.51 -8.81
CA LYS A 154 12.84 -12.29 -7.86
C LYS A 154 12.44 -11.55 -6.58
N TYR A 155 11.23 -10.97 -6.54
CA TYR A 155 10.73 -10.19 -5.41
C TYR A 155 9.90 -11.02 -4.43
N ALA A 156 9.47 -12.24 -4.80
CA ALA A 156 8.66 -13.10 -3.93
C ALA A 156 9.31 -13.35 -2.56
N ASN A 157 10.63 -13.52 -2.55
CA ASN A 157 11.41 -13.83 -1.34
C ASN A 157 12.24 -12.63 -0.86
N ALA A 158 11.97 -11.42 -1.35
CA ALA A 158 12.71 -10.24 -0.91
C ALA A 158 12.33 -9.94 0.55
N PRO A 159 13.30 -9.90 1.51
CA PRO A 159 12.99 -9.73 2.93
C PRO A 159 12.34 -8.38 3.22
N LYS A 160 12.54 -7.40 2.33
CA LYS A 160 11.97 -6.06 2.43
C LYS A 160 11.64 -5.53 1.04
N ILE A 161 10.46 -4.92 0.91
CA ILE A 161 10.06 -4.15 -0.25
C ILE A 161 9.58 -2.76 0.19
N ASN A 162 9.86 -1.75 -0.62
CA ASN A 162 9.30 -0.41 -0.46
C ASN A 162 8.14 -0.28 -1.44
N PHE A 163 7.00 0.11 -0.90
CA PHE A 163 5.80 0.38 -1.66
C PHE A 163 5.57 1.89 -1.74
N TRP A 164 5.13 2.35 -2.90
CA TRP A 164 4.65 3.70 -3.07
C TRP A 164 3.38 3.70 -3.91
N ALA A 165 2.50 4.63 -3.60
CA ALA A 165 1.33 4.92 -4.41
C ALA A 165 1.00 6.40 -4.37
N GLU A 166 0.41 6.89 -5.45
CA GLU A 166 0.08 8.27 -5.71
C GLU A 166 -1.35 8.29 -6.25
N SER A 167 -2.22 9.05 -5.59
CA SER A 167 -3.60 9.25 -6.00
C SER A 167 -3.76 10.68 -6.50
N LEU A 168 -4.42 10.84 -7.64
CA LEU A 168 -4.81 12.13 -8.19
C LEU A 168 -6.32 12.12 -8.41
N LEU A 169 -7.01 13.08 -7.81
CA LEU A 169 -8.39 13.40 -8.10
C LEU A 169 -8.45 14.71 -8.87
N TYR A 170 -9.33 14.78 -9.86
CA TYR A 170 -9.55 15.97 -10.67
C TYR A 170 -11.05 16.18 -10.86
N ALA A 171 -11.49 17.43 -10.85
CA ALA A 171 -12.85 17.81 -11.17
C ALA A 171 -12.85 19.02 -12.11
N ASP A 172 -13.71 19.00 -13.12
CA ASP A 172 -13.95 20.09 -14.07
C ASP A 172 -15.46 20.32 -14.17
N ALA A 173 -15.92 21.50 -13.77
CA ALA A 173 -17.32 21.84 -13.82
C ALA A 173 -17.61 22.65 -15.08
N ALA A 174 -18.58 22.22 -15.90
CA ALA A 174 -19.08 23.04 -17.00
C ALA A 174 -19.59 24.41 -16.51
N ASN A 175 -19.82 25.36 -17.43
CA ASN A 175 -20.35 26.67 -17.05
C ASN A 175 -21.71 26.58 -16.31
N LYS A 176 -21.78 27.16 -15.12
CA LYS A 176 -22.85 26.99 -14.11
C LYS A 176 -23.14 25.51 -13.75
N GLY A 177 -22.16 24.64 -13.90
CA GLY A 177 -22.18 23.24 -13.50
C GLY A 177 -21.48 23.03 -12.15
N PHE A 178 -21.41 21.77 -11.76
CA PHE A 178 -20.76 21.31 -10.54
C PHE A 178 -20.10 19.96 -10.83
N ALA A 179 -18.90 19.77 -10.30
CA ALA A 179 -18.21 18.50 -10.32
C ALA A 179 -17.56 18.30 -8.95
N SER A 180 -17.74 17.13 -8.36
CA SER A 180 -17.03 16.75 -7.14
C SER A 180 -16.64 15.30 -7.18
N ILE A 181 -15.47 14.99 -6.67
CA ILE A 181 -15.00 13.62 -6.48
C ILE A 181 -14.32 13.54 -5.13
N ALA A 182 -14.53 12.43 -4.42
CA ALA A 182 -13.91 12.18 -3.13
C ALA A 182 -13.53 10.71 -3.02
N ALA A 183 -12.32 10.43 -2.56
CA ALA A 183 -11.93 9.11 -2.08
C ALA A 183 -12.54 8.88 -0.69
N ARG A 184 -12.92 7.64 -0.45
CA ARG A 184 -13.56 7.18 0.80
C ARG A 184 -12.80 6.01 1.40
N ASP A 185 -12.40 5.08 0.56
CA ASP A 185 -11.65 3.91 0.99
C ASP A 185 -10.35 3.84 0.21
N TYR A 186 -9.28 3.56 0.94
CA TYR A 186 -7.99 3.27 0.36
C TYR A 186 -7.38 2.12 1.16
N SER A 187 -7.08 1.01 0.48
CA SER A 187 -6.51 -0.17 1.11
C SER A 187 -5.43 -0.84 0.28
N LEU A 188 -4.51 -1.53 0.97
CA LEU A 188 -3.55 -2.45 0.38
C LEU A 188 -3.66 -3.80 1.07
N GLN A 189 -4.13 -4.81 0.37
CA GLN A 189 -4.05 -6.18 0.84
C GLN A 189 -2.65 -6.75 0.53
N VAL A 190 -2.03 -7.34 1.54
CA VAL A 190 -0.74 -8.01 1.44
C VAL A 190 -0.96 -9.51 1.58
N ILE A 191 -0.75 -10.23 0.48
CA ILE A 191 -0.95 -11.68 0.44
C ILE A 191 0.42 -12.34 0.54
N THR A 192 0.64 -13.04 1.65
CA THR A 192 1.84 -13.83 1.91
C THR A 192 1.51 -15.33 1.88
N ALA A 193 2.53 -16.17 1.78
CA ALA A 193 2.41 -17.59 2.01
C ALA A 193 3.60 -18.13 2.78
N ALA A 194 3.34 -19.09 3.66
CA ALA A 194 4.40 -19.82 4.34
C ALA A 194 5.27 -20.54 3.31
N VAL A 195 6.57 -20.32 3.40
CA VAL A 195 7.62 -21.06 2.70
C VAL A 195 7.91 -22.30 3.53
N PRO A 196 7.65 -23.50 3.00
CA PRO A 196 8.00 -24.73 3.68
C PRO A 196 9.49 -24.75 4.06
N GLU A 197 9.79 -25.05 5.32
CA GLU A 197 11.18 -25.13 5.78
C GLU A 197 11.87 -26.30 5.07
N PRO A 198 13.11 -26.12 4.58
CA PRO A 198 13.86 -27.19 3.90
C PRO A 198 14.06 -28.41 4.82
N ASP A 199 14.10 -28.22 6.14
CA ASP A 199 14.23 -29.31 7.11
C ASP A 199 12.99 -30.22 7.13
N GLN A 200 11.80 -29.68 6.88
CA GLN A 200 10.59 -30.51 6.76
C GLN A 200 10.64 -31.40 5.53
N TRP A 201 11.15 -30.89 4.40
CA TRP A 201 11.37 -31.70 3.21
C TRP A 201 12.49 -32.71 3.41
N ALA A 202 13.59 -32.31 4.05
CA ALA A 202 14.70 -33.20 4.36
C ALA A 202 14.25 -34.34 5.29
N LEU A 203 13.43 -34.06 6.31
CA LEU A 203 12.87 -35.06 7.21
C LEU A 203 11.84 -35.95 6.52
N MET A 204 10.99 -35.38 5.66
CA MET A 204 10.05 -36.17 4.86
C MET A 204 10.80 -37.11 3.91
N LEU A 205 11.81 -36.60 3.19
CA LEU A 205 12.66 -37.40 2.30
C LEU A 205 13.48 -38.43 3.06
N ALA A 206 14.00 -38.09 4.24
CA ALA A 206 14.70 -39.03 5.11
C ALA A 206 13.75 -40.14 5.60
N GLY A 207 12.51 -39.80 5.97
CA GLY A 207 11.48 -40.75 6.35
C GLY A 207 11.12 -41.71 5.22
N ILE A 208 10.88 -41.19 4.01
CA ILE A 208 10.60 -42.01 2.81
C ILE A 208 11.81 -42.90 2.47
N GLY A 209 13.02 -42.34 2.52
CA GLY A 209 14.26 -43.08 2.27
C GLY A 209 14.46 -44.23 3.27
N MET A 210 14.15 -44.01 4.54
CA MET A 210 14.21 -45.03 5.58
C MET A 210 13.21 -46.17 5.33
N VAL A 211 11.96 -45.84 4.97
CA VAL A 211 10.93 -46.84 4.63
C VAL A 211 11.35 -47.66 3.41
N GLY A 212 11.88 -47.00 2.36
CA GLY A 212 12.41 -47.68 1.18
C GLY A 212 13.57 -48.63 1.49
N ALA A 213 14.49 -48.20 2.37
CA ALA A 213 15.61 -49.04 2.81
C ALA A 213 15.14 -50.28 3.60
N ILE A 214 14.13 -50.15 4.45
CA ILE A 214 13.53 -51.27 5.19
C ILE A 214 12.82 -52.24 4.22
N ALA A 215 12.04 -51.72 3.28
CA ALA A 215 11.33 -52.53 2.28
C ALA A 215 12.32 -53.35 1.41
N ARG A 216 13.41 -52.72 0.95
CA ARG A 216 14.46 -53.41 0.18
C ARG A 216 15.10 -54.57 0.93
N ARG A 217 15.29 -54.45 2.25
CA ARG A 217 15.84 -55.55 3.06
C ARG A 217 14.92 -56.76 3.12
N ARG A 218 13.60 -56.58 3.01
CA ARG A 218 12.62 -57.68 3.06
C ARG A 218 12.59 -58.48 1.75
N THR A 219 12.78 -57.84 0.59
CA THR A 219 12.76 -58.52 -0.71
C THR A 219 13.98 -59.40 -0.98
N THR A 220 15.14 -59.10 -0.38
CA THR A 220 16.36 -59.94 -0.51
C THR A 220 16.36 -61.22 0.35
N ARG A 221 15.30 -61.49 1.13
CA ARG A 221 15.20 -62.68 2.01
C ARG A 221 14.11 -63.68 1.60
N SER A 222 13.51 -63.52 0.42
CA SER A 222 12.68 -64.54 -0.24
C SER A 222 13.38 -65.05 -1.49
#